data_AF-A0A1M7BSU5-F1
#
_entry.id   AF-A0A1M7BSU5-F1
#
_cell.length_a   1.000
_cell.length_b   1.000
_cell.length_c   1.000
_cell.angle_alpha   90.00
_cell.angle_beta   90.00
_cell.angle_gamma   90.00
#
_symmetry.space_group_name_H-M   'P 1'
#
loop_
_entity.id
_entity.type
_entity.pdbx_description
1 polymer ?
#
loop_
_entity_poly.entity_id
_entity_poly.type
_entity_poly.pdbx_seq_one_letter_code
_entity_poly.pdbx_strand_id
1 'polypeptide(L)'
;MKIFDIKPLAGVLVLGSLLVACTKEYNYEDGYDKPLVEDTTGIGSIDTSLSRIDSSGFPDARKFPGLVSVVEPRLMDASVTIDLNYKLVSPQLRIASPPGNWFSTGFYAGPGELIKIVVPQGTEGMTVQVGAHTDNINGKMPQLRAGVIVTRKTVLPGVNYIRNIYGGPIYLIPTGPAPKKVTVTFSNVCKSPDFILGETTDADWKDAVRKSQVPVVELRGKRFIITMYRKVLVGLLNTFNAEAVMKKWDDVIEKDYNDWYGLSDNPADPIDQAPGTPHRFVLDIQISLGSGHSGYPCMAYLDWHSDFLDTAVISRGASWGPCHEIGHNYQMINTWSWGGADALTETSNNLFVFKIANRFGTKPPRIYDAEQNFVQPALDFAKKDSTGKTFVTVTDVFQRLVPFVQLFQKYGYGMMGYICREARHTEREIYIDVVKKDFFYVAASKYAKKDLYPFFRYWGINVSPTARGEVLGLGLPLLTEQIWLNDIR
;
A
#
# COMPACT_ATOMS: atom_id res chain seq x y z
N MET A 1 -72.65 -33.19 10.81
CA MET A 1 -72.21 -34.56 10.44
C MET A 1 -70.69 -34.58 10.41
N LYS A 2 -70.08 -35.69 10.82
CA LYS A 2 -68.72 -35.86 11.39
C LYS A 2 -67.52 -35.60 10.46
N ILE A 3 -66.49 -34.92 11.00
CA ILE A 3 -65.10 -35.35 11.30
C ILE A 3 -64.38 -36.35 10.34
N PHE A 4 -63.19 -35.88 9.88
CA PHE A 4 -61.86 -36.51 9.66
C PHE A 4 -61.59 -37.76 8.79
N ASP A 5 -60.50 -37.61 8.03
CA ASP A 5 -59.31 -38.47 7.79
C ASP A 5 -59.23 -39.66 6.79
N ILE A 6 -58.33 -39.43 5.81
CA ILE A 6 -57.09 -40.14 5.38
C ILE A 6 -57.13 -41.64 5.03
N LYS A 7 -56.67 -41.95 3.80
CA LYS A 7 -55.47 -42.76 3.41
C LYS A 7 -55.41 -42.87 1.86
N PRO A 8 -54.28 -43.19 1.18
CA PRO A 8 -53.20 -44.08 1.64
C PRO A 8 -51.75 -43.72 1.20
N LEU A 9 -50.72 -44.30 1.83
CA LEU A 9 -49.97 -45.48 1.33
C LEU A 9 -48.61 -45.61 2.05
N ALA A 10 -48.30 -46.86 2.42
CA ALA A 10 -46.98 -47.44 2.68
C ALA A 10 -46.18 -46.93 3.89
N GLY A 11 -46.47 -47.53 5.05
CA GLY A 11 -45.56 -47.59 6.19
C GLY A 11 -45.61 -48.96 6.86
N VAL A 12 -44.42 -49.48 7.17
CA VAL A 12 -44.08 -50.52 8.16
C VAL A 12 -44.11 -51.99 7.69
N LEU A 13 -42.91 -52.60 7.68
CA LEU A 13 -42.74 -53.98 8.14
C LEU A 13 -41.28 -54.24 8.62
N VAL A 14 -41.23 -54.83 9.82
CA VAL A 14 -40.18 -55.64 10.48
C VAL A 14 -39.09 -54.94 11.31
N LEU A 15 -39.38 -54.95 12.62
CA LEU A 15 -38.48 -54.96 13.77
C LEU A 15 -37.54 -56.19 13.77
N GLY A 16 -36.30 -55.98 14.24
CA GLY A 16 -35.74 -56.79 15.32
C GLY A 16 -34.70 -57.85 14.96
N SER A 17 -33.42 -57.44 14.90
CA SER A 17 -32.31 -58.28 15.37
C SER A 17 -31.06 -57.45 15.69
N LEU A 18 -30.75 -57.39 16.99
CA LEU A 18 -29.41 -57.44 17.59
C LEU A 18 -28.35 -56.50 17.01
N LEU A 19 -28.32 -55.27 17.53
CA LEU A 19 -27.06 -54.54 17.69
C LEU A 19 -26.62 -54.68 19.14
N VAL A 20 -25.62 -55.54 19.36
CA VAL A 20 -24.78 -55.51 20.57
C VAL A 20 -24.05 -54.17 20.54
N ALA A 21 -24.64 -53.16 21.17
CA ALA A 21 -23.90 -51.97 21.55
C ALA A 21 -23.01 -52.38 22.72
N CYS A 22 -21.73 -52.57 22.48
CA CYS A 22 -20.74 -52.56 23.54
C CYS A 22 -20.84 -51.20 24.24
N THR A 23 -21.52 -51.13 25.37
CA THR A 23 -21.36 -50.02 26.31
C THR A 23 -19.95 -50.14 26.87
N LYS A 24 -19.00 -49.45 26.23
CA LYS A 24 -17.76 -49.10 26.92
C LYS A 24 -18.14 -47.99 27.90
N GLU A 25 -18.15 -48.33 29.18
CA GLU A 25 -18.10 -47.32 30.23
C GLU A 25 -16.77 -46.56 30.04
N TYR A 26 -16.88 -45.30 29.65
CA TYR A 26 -15.76 -44.40 29.66
C TYR A 26 -15.94 -43.46 30.85
N ASN A 27 -15.19 -43.74 31.91
CA ASN A 27 -15.11 -42.86 33.06
C ASN A 27 -14.03 -41.80 32.74
N TYR A 28 -14.41 -40.72 32.04
CA TYR A 28 -13.55 -39.54 31.85
C TYR A 28 -14.13 -38.35 32.62
N GLU A 29 -13.29 -37.68 33.43
CA GLU A 29 -13.69 -36.49 34.18
C GLU A 29 -13.82 -35.23 33.29
N ASP A 30 -13.08 -35.11 32.17
CA ASP A 30 -13.13 -33.92 31.31
C ASP A 30 -12.66 -34.09 29.84
N GLY A 31 -12.33 -35.30 29.39
CA GLY A 31 -11.94 -35.55 27.99
C GLY A 31 -10.55 -35.04 27.59
N TYR A 32 -9.70 -34.66 28.56
CA TYR A 32 -8.29 -34.37 28.31
C TYR A 32 -7.39 -35.47 28.88
N ASP A 33 -6.45 -35.95 28.08
CA ASP A 33 -5.30 -36.70 28.60
C ASP A 33 -4.51 -35.76 29.50
N LYS A 34 -4.55 -35.97 30.82
CA LYS A 34 -3.58 -35.34 31.73
C LYS A 34 -2.19 -35.76 31.23
N PRO A 35 -1.25 -34.84 30.96
CA PRO A 35 -0.02 -35.19 30.27
C PRO A 35 0.77 -36.22 31.10
N LEU A 36 1.09 -37.37 30.49
CA LEU A 36 2.05 -38.35 31.04
C LEU A 36 3.50 -37.87 30.92
N VAL A 37 3.73 -36.66 30.42
CA VAL A 37 5.03 -36.02 30.25
C VAL A 37 4.84 -34.53 30.52
N GLU A 38 5.72 -33.92 31.33
CA GLU A 38 5.76 -32.46 31.48
C GLU A 38 5.80 -31.79 30.10
N ASP A 39 4.98 -30.76 29.94
CA ASP A 39 5.01 -29.89 28.77
C ASP A 39 6.40 -29.24 28.67
N THR A 40 7.20 -29.73 27.72
CA THR A 40 8.54 -29.22 27.45
C THR A 40 8.55 -28.06 26.46
N THR A 41 7.39 -27.52 26.06
CA THR A 41 7.37 -26.25 25.32
C THR A 41 7.87 -25.12 26.21
N GLY A 42 9.12 -24.71 25.98
CA GLY A 42 9.84 -23.75 26.84
C GLY A 42 10.83 -24.36 27.84
N ILE A 43 10.98 -25.69 27.90
CA ILE A 43 12.02 -26.38 28.70
C ILE A 43 13.27 -26.67 27.83
N GLY A 44 13.67 -25.65 27.09
CA GLY A 44 15.07 -25.40 26.75
C GLY A 44 15.30 -23.97 27.19
N SER A 45 16.33 -23.70 28.01
CA SER A 45 16.66 -22.33 28.41
C SER A 45 16.61 -21.44 27.16
N ILE A 46 15.68 -20.47 27.11
CA ILE A 46 15.59 -19.54 25.99
C ILE A 46 17.00 -18.99 25.78
N ASP A 47 17.57 -19.23 24.60
CA ASP A 47 18.90 -18.73 24.28
C ASP A 47 18.84 -17.20 24.34
N THR A 48 19.37 -16.66 25.44
CA THR A 48 19.51 -15.23 25.71
C THR A 48 20.94 -14.76 25.47
N SER A 49 21.82 -15.65 25.00
CA SER A 49 23.20 -15.31 24.73
C SER A 49 23.30 -14.45 23.50
N LEU A 50 23.64 -13.16 23.70
CA LEU A 50 23.90 -12.22 22.61
C LEU A 50 25.17 -12.55 21.82
N SER A 51 26.03 -13.45 22.35
CA SER A 51 27.27 -13.88 21.68
C SER A 51 27.05 -15.02 20.67
N ARG A 52 25.92 -15.72 20.72
CA ARG A 52 25.62 -16.84 19.81
C ARG A 52 24.97 -16.32 18.53
N ILE A 53 25.58 -16.67 17.40
CA ILE A 53 25.09 -16.35 16.07
C ILE A 53 24.55 -17.61 15.41
N ASP A 54 23.29 -17.57 14.97
CA ASP A 54 22.71 -18.62 14.14
C ASP A 54 23.13 -18.44 12.68
N SER A 55 24.11 -19.23 12.24
CA SER A 55 24.65 -19.15 10.89
C SER A 55 23.86 -19.92 9.83
N SER A 56 22.75 -20.59 10.20
CA SER A 56 21.95 -21.40 9.26
C SER A 56 21.42 -20.60 8.07
N GLY A 57 21.11 -19.31 8.27
CA GLY A 57 20.64 -18.41 7.22
C GLY A 57 21.75 -17.73 6.39
N PHE A 58 23.04 -17.91 6.72
CA PHE A 58 24.13 -17.16 6.08
C PHE A 58 24.26 -17.37 4.56
N PRO A 59 24.10 -18.58 4.00
CA PRO A 59 24.19 -18.78 2.56
C PRO A 59 23.18 -17.93 1.78
N ASP A 60 21.96 -17.78 2.31
CA ASP A 60 20.91 -17.00 1.67
C ASP A 60 20.99 -15.52 2.04
N ALA A 61 21.28 -15.19 3.30
CA ALA A 61 21.54 -13.81 3.73
C ALA A 61 22.68 -13.17 2.94
N ARG A 62 23.70 -13.94 2.54
CA ARG A 62 24.78 -13.47 1.66
C ARG A 62 24.31 -13.09 0.26
N LYS A 63 23.31 -13.78 -0.27
CA LYS A 63 22.67 -13.41 -1.54
C LYS A 63 21.80 -12.18 -1.34
N PHE A 64 20.96 -12.21 -0.30
CA PHE A 64 20.02 -11.16 0.05
C PHE A 64 19.43 -11.37 1.46
N PRO A 65 19.25 -10.32 2.29
CA PRO A 65 19.47 -8.90 1.98
C PRO A 65 20.94 -8.47 2.07
N GLY A 66 21.82 -9.29 2.63
CA GLY A 66 23.24 -9.03 2.77
C GLY A 66 23.74 -9.42 4.16
N LEU A 67 25.02 -9.81 4.24
CA LEU A 67 25.68 -9.98 5.53
C LEU A 67 26.13 -8.64 6.10
N VAL A 68 26.21 -8.55 7.43
CA VAL A 68 26.87 -7.45 8.13
C VAL A 68 28.25 -7.93 8.57
N SER A 69 29.29 -7.18 8.22
CA SER A 69 30.66 -7.55 8.57
C SER A 69 30.88 -7.52 10.07
N VAL A 70 31.77 -8.38 10.57
CA VAL A 70 32.15 -8.45 12.00
C VAL A 70 32.79 -7.17 12.52
N VAL A 71 33.28 -6.29 11.64
CA VAL A 71 33.87 -5.00 12.02
C VAL A 71 32.83 -3.89 12.19
N GLU A 72 31.59 -4.08 11.72
CA GLU A 72 30.52 -3.10 11.95
C GLU A 72 30.22 -3.04 13.47
N PRO A 73 30.17 -1.88 14.10
CA PRO A 73 29.94 -1.83 15.55
C PRO A 73 28.56 -2.39 15.94
N ARG A 74 28.56 -3.29 16.93
CA ARG A 74 27.33 -3.72 17.61
C ARG A 74 27.11 -2.80 18.78
N LEU A 75 26.08 -1.97 18.67
CA LEU A 75 25.67 -1.06 19.71
C LEU A 75 24.97 -1.85 20.83
N MET A 76 25.34 -1.51 22.06
CA MET A 76 24.73 -2.00 23.27
C MET A 76 23.96 -0.86 23.93
N ASP A 77 22.75 -1.16 24.38
CA ASP A 77 21.89 -0.23 25.10
C ASP A 77 21.61 1.09 24.34
N ALA A 78 21.52 0.99 23.01
CA ALA A 78 21.15 2.10 22.14
C ALA A 78 19.64 2.30 22.14
N SER A 79 19.18 3.53 22.35
CA SER A 79 17.76 3.84 22.45
C SER A 79 17.22 4.57 21.22
N VAL A 80 15.94 4.36 20.94
CA VAL A 80 15.17 5.17 19.99
C VAL A 80 13.86 5.60 20.66
N THR A 81 13.52 6.87 20.50
CA THR A 81 12.24 7.41 20.95
C THR A 81 11.28 7.49 19.77
N ILE A 82 10.13 6.83 19.88
CA ILE A 82 9.03 6.94 18.92
C ILE A 82 7.92 7.82 19.49
N ASP A 83 7.37 8.69 18.65
CA ASP A 83 6.21 9.50 18.99
C ASP A 83 4.94 8.74 18.60
N LEU A 84 4.17 8.30 19.59
CA LEU A 84 2.92 7.59 19.35
C LEU A 84 1.76 8.55 19.07
N ASN A 85 1.98 9.87 19.12
CA ASN A 85 0.97 10.87 18.83
C ASN A 85 0.84 11.10 17.32
N TYR A 86 0.44 10.05 16.60
CA TYR A 86 0.12 10.09 15.18
C TYR A 86 -1.39 9.92 14.99
N LYS A 87 -1.89 10.33 13.83
CA LYS A 87 -3.31 10.21 13.51
C LYS A 87 -3.55 8.99 12.63
N LEU A 88 -4.49 8.14 13.04
CA LEU A 88 -5.02 7.10 12.16
C LEU A 88 -5.92 7.75 11.10
N VAL A 89 -5.95 7.13 9.93
CA VAL A 89 -6.88 7.51 8.88
C VAL A 89 -8.31 7.17 9.29
N SER A 90 -9.27 7.97 8.82
CA SER A 90 -10.69 7.64 8.96
C SER A 90 -10.98 6.28 8.30
N PRO A 91 -11.82 5.41 8.89
CA PRO A 91 -12.33 4.24 8.19
C PRO A 91 -13.07 4.61 6.88
N GLN A 92 -13.56 5.85 6.78
CA GLN A 92 -14.21 6.42 5.61
C GLN A 92 -13.25 7.12 4.65
N LEU A 93 -11.92 6.97 4.80
CA LEU A 93 -10.94 7.56 3.87
C LEU A 93 -11.11 7.02 2.44
N ARG A 94 -11.61 5.79 2.31
CA ARG A 94 -11.99 5.11 1.04
C ARG A 94 -10.90 4.88 0.02
N ILE A 95 -9.66 5.22 0.33
CA ILE A 95 -8.51 4.78 -0.46
C ILE A 95 -8.28 3.28 -0.26
N ALA A 96 -7.79 2.59 -1.29
CA ALA A 96 -7.63 1.14 -1.28
C ALA A 96 -6.62 0.64 -0.24
N SER A 97 -5.53 1.37 -0.02
CA SER A 97 -4.50 0.99 0.94
C SER A 97 -3.87 2.21 1.61
N PRO A 98 -4.32 2.60 2.82
CA PRO A 98 -3.65 3.65 3.57
C PRO A 98 -2.27 3.19 4.06
N PRO A 99 -1.33 4.13 4.29
CA PRO A 99 -0.10 3.84 5.00
C PRO A 99 -0.34 3.14 6.34
N GLY A 100 0.47 2.14 6.64
CA GLY A 100 0.52 1.51 7.96
C GLY A 100 1.33 2.33 8.96
N ASN A 101 1.65 1.71 10.10
CA ASN A 101 2.23 2.37 11.27
C ASN A 101 3.60 1.82 11.66
N TRP A 102 4.48 1.61 10.68
CA TRP A 102 5.85 1.19 10.98
C TRP A 102 6.71 2.40 11.37
N PHE A 103 7.34 2.31 12.53
CA PHE A 103 8.34 3.27 13.00
C PHE A 103 9.73 2.70 12.78
N SER A 104 10.49 3.36 11.92
CA SER A 104 11.89 3.04 11.66
C SER A 104 12.76 3.38 12.86
N THR A 105 13.52 2.40 13.34
CA THR A 105 14.40 2.58 14.51
C THR A 105 15.76 3.19 14.17
N GLY A 106 16.16 3.14 12.91
CA GLY A 106 17.54 3.46 12.49
C GLY A 106 18.56 2.41 12.94
N PHE A 107 18.09 1.21 13.34
CA PHE A 107 18.92 0.08 13.72
C PHE A 107 18.71 -1.10 12.76
N TYR A 108 19.74 -1.93 12.65
CA TYR A 108 19.77 -3.11 11.81
C TYR A 108 20.18 -4.34 12.62
N ALA A 109 19.47 -5.45 12.41
CA ALA A 109 19.77 -6.76 12.97
C ALA A 109 20.82 -7.49 12.12
N GLY A 110 21.98 -7.82 12.68
CA GLY A 110 22.92 -8.72 12.02
C GLY A 110 22.25 -10.09 11.75
N PRO A 111 22.49 -10.72 10.58
CA PRO A 111 21.91 -12.03 10.29
C PRO A 111 22.24 -13.05 11.38
N GLY A 112 21.22 -13.73 11.92
CA GLY A 112 21.39 -14.76 12.95
C GLY A 112 21.76 -14.24 14.35
N GLU A 113 22.02 -12.94 14.51
CA GLU A 113 22.33 -12.33 15.80
C GLU A 113 21.05 -12.18 16.64
N LEU A 114 21.14 -12.48 17.94
CA LEU A 114 20.05 -12.23 18.88
C LEU A 114 20.08 -10.77 19.29
N ILE A 115 18.92 -10.10 19.22
CA ILE A 115 18.77 -8.73 19.68
C ILE A 115 18.01 -8.72 21.00
N LYS A 116 18.51 -7.93 21.95
CA LYS A 116 17.78 -7.60 23.17
C LYS A 116 17.00 -6.31 22.98
N ILE A 117 15.76 -6.28 23.45
CA ILE A 117 14.86 -5.13 23.37
C ILE A 117 14.29 -4.90 24.77
N VAL A 118 14.45 -3.70 25.30
CA VAL A 118 13.88 -3.30 26.58
C VAL A 118 12.79 -2.26 26.32
N VAL A 119 11.55 -2.68 26.57
CA VAL A 119 10.36 -1.82 26.45
C VAL A 119 10.06 -1.24 27.83
N PRO A 120 9.83 0.08 27.98
CA PRO A 120 9.62 0.67 29.29
C PRO A 120 8.28 0.23 29.91
N GLN A 121 8.23 0.21 31.24
CA GLN A 121 7.00 -0.04 32.00
C GLN A 121 5.91 0.98 31.64
N GLY A 122 4.64 0.55 31.63
CA GLY A 122 3.51 1.38 31.23
C GLY A 122 3.35 1.61 29.72
N THR A 123 4.14 0.92 28.90
CA THR A 123 3.94 0.88 27.44
C THR A 123 2.95 -0.22 27.08
N GLU A 124 2.02 0.04 26.16
CA GLU A 124 1.22 -1.02 25.57
C GLU A 124 2.12 -1.99 24.79
N GLY A 125 1.70 -3.25 24.68
CA GLY A 125 2.40 -4.20 23.80
C GLY A 125 2.47 -3.67 22.37
N MET A 126 3.55 -3.98 21.68
CA MET A 126 3.75 -3.62 20.27
C MET A 126 4.39 -4.77 19.49
N THR A 127 4.38 -4.72 18.17
CA THR A 127 5.10 -5.68 17.34
C THR A 127 6.47 -5.12 16.97
N VAL A 128 7.52 -5.89 17.20
CA VAL A 128 8.83 -5.65 16.57
C VAL A 128 8.88 -6.47 15.29
N GLN A 129 9.35 -5.84 14.21
CA GLN A 129 9.63 -6.50 12.95
C GLN A 129 11.12 -6.35 12.59
N VAL A 130 11.73 -7.43 12.11
CA VAL A 130 13.07 -7.43 11.51
C VAL A 130 12.94 -7.80 10.04
N GLY A 131 13.39 -6.92 9.15
CA GLY A 131 13.28 -7.05 7.70
C GLY A 131 12.19 -6.15 7.09
N ALA A 132 12.45 -5.60 5.90
CA ALA A 132 11.52 -4.74 5.16
C ALA A 132 10.72 -5.48 4.07
N HIS A 133 11.27 -6.58 3.55
CA HIS A 133 10.76 -7.30 2.37
C HIS A 133 9.63 -8.25 2.74
N THR A 134 8.40 -7.75 2.73
CA THR A 134 7.22 -8.49 3.23
C THR A 134 6.72 -9.58 2.31
N ASP A 135 7.20 -9.61 1.07
CA ASP A 135 6.74 -10.57 0.07
C ASP A 135 7.16 -12.00 0.39
N ASN A 136 6.17 -12.89 0.38
CA ASN A 136 6.35 -14.33 0.34
C ASN A 136 6.46 -14.79 -1.11
N ILE A 137 7.66 -15.19 -1.50
CA ILE A 137 7.95 -15.64 -2.87
C ILE A 137 8.15 -17.16 -2.98
N ASN A 138 7.77 -17.92 -1.94
CA ASN A 138 7.86 -19.39 -1.99
C ASN A 138 7.09 -19.93 -3.21
N GLY A 139 7.71 -20.86 -3.93
CA GLY A 139 7.12 -21.46 -5.12
C GLY A 139 7.35 -20.69 -6.43
N LYS A 140 8.03 -19.53 -6.40
CA LYS A 140 8.42 -18.81 -7.61
C LYS A 140 9.66 -19.44 -8.26
N MET A 141 9.67 -19.60 -9.58
CA MET A 141 10.78 -20.22 -10.32
C MET A 141 11.33 -19.29 -11.42
N PRO A 142 12.64 -19.02 -11.45
CA PRO A 142 13.65 -19.36 -10.45
C PRO A 142 13.46 -18.56 -9.15
N GLN A 143 13.83 -19.15 -8.01
CA GLN A 143 13.83 -18.45 -6.71
C GLN A 143 15.20 -17.80 -6.47
N LEU A 144 15.22 -16.47 -6.38
CA LEU A 144 16.42 -15.63 -6.30
C LEU A 144 16.82 -15.29 -4.85
N ARG A 145 15.89 -15.40 -3.89
CA ARG A 145 16.13 -15.26 -2.44
C ARG A 145 15.28 -16.23 -1.63
N ALA A 146 15.55 -16.36 -0.33
CA ALA A 146 14.67 -17.11 0.56
C ALA A 146 13.23 -16.54 0.53
N GLY A 147 12.24 -17.43 0.67
CA GLY A 147 10.84 -17.10 0.39
C GLY A 147 10.28 -16.00 1.28
N VAL A 148 10.51 -16.11 2.59
CA VAL A 148 10.13 -15.13 3.60
C VAL A 148 11.37 -14.79 4.40
N ILE A 149 11.70 -13.50 4.47
CA ILE A 149 12.88 -13.00 5.19
C ILE A 149 12.53 -11.99 6.30
N VAL A 150 11.26 -11.92 6.67
CA VAL A 150 10.76 -11.05 7.75
C VAL A 150 10.44 -11.89 8.97
N THR A 151 10.79 -11.38 10.15
CA THR A 151 10.38 -11.94 11.44
C THR A 151 9.61 -10.89 12.22
N ARG A 152 8.48 -11.28 12.80
CA ARG A 152 7.65 -10.43 13.67
C ARG A 152 7.52 -11.09 15.04
N LYS A 153 7.53 -10.27 16.09
CA LYS A 153 7.27 -10.73 17.45
C LYS A 153 6.57 -9.63 18.25
N THR A 154 5.53 -10.01 18.97
CA THR A 154 4.93 -9.14 19.99
C THR A 154 5.90 -8.98 21.16
N VAL A 155 6.18 -7.73 21.54
CA VAL A 155 6.98 -7.38 22.70
C VAL A 155 6.12 -6.66 23.74
N LEU A 156 6.38 -6.95 25.00
CA LEU A 156 5.70 -6.36 26.17
C LEU A 156 6.69 -5.56 27.01
N PRO A 157 6.24 -4.71 27.95
CA PRO A 157 7.12 -4.06 28.91
C PRO A 157 8.12 -5.02 29.57
N GLY A 158 9.37 -4.61 29.67
CA GLY A 158 10.48 -5.43 30.15
C GLY A 158 11.41 -5.90 29.04
N VAL A 159 12.15 -6.98 29.32
CA VAL A 159 13.19 -7.52 28.44
C VAL A 159 12.60 -8.52 27.47
N ASN A 160 12.86 -8.30 26.19
CA ASN A 160 12.42 -9.13 25.08
C ASN A 160 13.62 -9.48 24.19
N TYR A 161 13.48 -10.56 23.41
CA TYR A 161 14.51 -10.99 22.46
C TYR A 161 13.89 -11.36 21.11
N ILE A 162 14.58 -11.05 20.02
CA ILE A 162 14.20 -11.45 18.65
C ILE A 162 15.47 -11.77 17.84
N ARG A 163 15.35 -12.72 16.92
CA ARG A 163 16.40 -13.12 15.98
C ARG A 163 15.77 -13.31 14.60
N ASN A 164 16.44 -12.84 13.56
CA ASN A 164 16.11 -13.13 12.17
C ASN A 164 17.38 -13.68 11.51
N ILE A 165 17.32 -14.89 10.95
CA ILE A 165 18.48 -15.58 10.37
C ILE A 165 19.02 -14.90 9.11
N TYR A 166 18.26 -14.00 8.49
CA TYR A 166 18.64 -13.20 7.33
C TYR A 166 19.05 -11.76 7.68
N GLY A 167 18.76 -11.31 8.90
CA GLY A 167 18.95 -9.94 9.34
C GLY A 167 17.97 -8.96 8.70
N GLY A 168 18.12 -7.67 9.00
CA GLY A 168 17.29 -6.64 8.40
C GLY A 168 17.11 -5.37 9.25
N PRO A 169 16.56 -4.29 8.67
CA PRO A 169 16.15 -3.12 9.44
C PRO A 169 15.10 -3.50 10.48
N ILE A 170 15.15 -2.83 11.63
CA ILE A 170 14.25 -3.08 12.77
C ILE A 170 13.17 -2.01 12.80
N TYR A 171 11.91 -2.44 12.87
CA TYR A 171 10.74 -1.56 12.98
C TYR A 171 9.97 -1.83 14.27
N LEU A 172 9.45 -0.76 14.86
CA LEU A 172 8.45 -0.80 15.92
C LEU A 172 7.07 -0.53 15.33
N ILE A 173 6.11 -1.39 15.63
CA ILE A 173 4.74 -1.32 15.11
C ILE A 173 3.80 -1.30 16.31
N PRO A 174 3.43 -0.10 16.81
CA PRO A 174 2.52 0.03 17.95
C PRO A 174 1.12 -0.51 17.62
N THR A 175 0.36 -0.87 18.64
CA THR A 175 -1.04 -1.33 18.49
C THR A 175 -1.99 -0.21 18.08
N GLY A 176 -1.63 1.03 18.34
CA GLY A 176 -2.39 2.22 17.95
C GLY A 176 -1.67 3.51 18.35
N PRO A 177 -2.26 4.67 18.05
CA PRO A 177 -1.75 5.96 18.50
C PRO A 177 -2.05 6.19 19.99
N ALA A 178 -1.21 6.98 20.64
CA ALA A 178 -1.36 7.43 22.01
C ALA A 178 -0.65 8.78 22.20
N PRO A 179 -1.15 9.71 23.04
CA PRO A 179 -0.55 11.03 23.23
C PRO A 179 0.71 10.96 24.13
N LYS A 180 1.69 10.13 23.75
CA LYS A 180 2.93 9.91 24.50
C LYS A 180 4.09 9.53 23.58
N LYS A 181 5.30 9.78 24.06
CA LYS A 181 6.54 9.28 23.46
C LYS A 181 7.02 8.05 24.23
N VAL A 182 7.57 7.07 23.51
CA VAL A 182 8.09 5.83 24.09
C VAL A 182 9.54 5.66 23.67
N THR A 183 10.43 5.47 24.64
CA THR A 183 11.86 5.20 24.40
C THR A 183 12.13 3.72 24.60
N VAL A 184 12.48 3.03 23.51
CA VAL A 184 12.82 1.61 23.51
C VAL A 184 14.33 1.45 23.38
N THR A 185 14.92 0.58 24.19
CA THR A 185 16.37 0.33 24.20
C THR A 185 16.69 -1.00 23.54
N PHE A 186 17.73 -1.01 22.70
CA PHE A 186 18.19 -2.15 21.92
C PHE A 186 19.65 -2.47 22.25
N SER A 187 19.98 -3.75 22.34
CA SER A 187 21.37 -4.21 22.48
C SER A 187 21.67 -5.27 21.42
N ASN A 188 22.92 -5.31 20.96
CA ASN A 188 23.41 -6.15 19.87
C ASN A 188 22.77 -5.80 18.51
N VAL A 189 22.76 -4.50 18.18
CA VAL A 189 22.24 -3.97 16.90
C VAL A 189 23.29 -3.12 16.19
N CYS A 190 23.25 -3.06 14.86
CA CYS A 190 24.08 -2.15 14.09
C CYS A 190 23.34 -0.81 13.86
N LYS A 191 24.08 0.29 13.74
CA LYS A 191 23.49 1.57 13.32
C LYS A 191 23.28 1.54 11.80
N SER A 192 22.05 1.75 11.33
CA SER A 192 21.79 1.94 9.90
C SER A 192 22.17 3.37 9.50
N PRO A 193 22.91 3.59 8.39
CA PRO A 193 23.21 4.91 7.86
C PRO A 193 22.00 5.47 7.07
N ASP A 194 20.87 5.61 7.74
CA ASP A 194 19.65 6.18 7.18
C ASP A 194 19.81 7.68 6.92
N PHE A 195 19.17 8.19 5.87
CA PHE A 195 18.96 9.63 5.71
C PHE A 195 17.63 10.02 6.34
N ILE A 196 17.62 11.03 7.22
CA ILE A 196 16.39 11.56 7.80
C ILE A 196 16.27 13.04 7.44
N LEU A 197 15.22 13.38 6.70
CA LEU A 197 14.99 14.74 6.24
C LEU A 197 14.84 15.70 7.43
N GLY A 198 15.65 16.76 7.45
CA GLY A 198 15.65 17.77 8.52
C GLY A 198 16.50 17.42 9.73
N GLU A 199 17.02 16.18 9.82
CA GLU A 199 17.91 15.74 10.90
C GLU A 199 19.32 15.41 10.41
N THR A 200 19.45 14.86 9.19
CA THR A 200 20.74 14.45 8.59
C THR A 200 21.03 15.31 7.36
N THR A 201 22.26 15.83 7.25
CA THR A 201 22.68 16.50 6.01
C THR A 201 23.04 15.47 4.93
N ASP A 202 22.90 15.85 3.66
CA ASP A 202 23.29 14.98 2.53
C ASP A 202 24.77 14.56 2.59
N ALA A 203 25.66 15.47 3.02
CA ALA A 203 27.09 15.20 3.15
C ALA A 203 27.39 14.17 4.26
N ASP A 204 26.83 14.37 5.45
CA ASP A 204 27.02 13.45 6.58
C ASP A 204 26.45 12.07 6.27
N TRP A 205 25.29 12.04 5.60
CA TRP A 205 24.67 10.79 5.16
C TRP A 205 25.54 10.03 4.16
N LYS A 206 26.08 10.71 3.14
CA LYS A 206 26.99 10.09 2.15
C LYS A 206 28.22 9.48 2.82
N ASP A 207 28.78 10.19 3.79
CA ASP A 207 29.93 9.70 4.55
C ASP A 207 29.58 8.52 5.45
N ALA A 208 28.42 8.54 6.10
CA ALA A 208 27.90 7.42 6.87
C ALA A 208 27.68 6.17 5.99
N VAL A 209 27.09 6.34 4.80
CA VAL A 209 26.90 5.25 3.83
C VAL A 209 28.23 4.67 3.38
N ARG A 210 29.24 5.50 3.10
CA ARG A 210 30.59 5.01 2.71
C ARG A 210 31.24 4.18 3.82
N LYS A 211 31.12 4.61 5.07
CA LYS A 211 31.79 3.99 6.23
C LYS A 211 31.11 2.72 6.74
N SER A 212 29.78 2.70 6.79
CA SER A 212 29.03 1.54 7.28
C SER A 212 29.10 0.37 6.30
N GLN A 213 28.85 -0.84 6.77
CA GLN A 213 28.68 -2.06 5.97
C GLN A 213 27.28 -2.66 6.12
N VAL A 214 26.34 -1.93 6.71
CA VAL A 214 24.92 -2.32 6.76
C VAL A 214 24.35 -2.37 5.34
N PRO A 215 23.72 -3.48 4.90
CA PRO A 215 23.40 -3.70 3.49
C PRO A 215 22.15 -2.95 3.00
N VAL A 216 21.20 -2.67 3.90
CA VAL A 216 19.90 -2.06 3.60
C VAL A 216 19.74 -0.80 4.43
N VAL A 217 19.32 0.28 3.79
CA VAL A 217 19.23 1.63 4.38
C VAL A 217 17.91 2.28 4.00
N GLU A 218 17.44 3.23 4.80
CA GLU A 218 16.24 4.01 4.48
C GLU A 218 16.56 5.48 4.17
N LEU A 219 15.90 6.03 3.15
CA LEU A 219 15.76 7.49 2.99
C LEU A 219 14.38 7.88 3.50
N ARG A 220 14.34 8.77 4.50
CA ARG A 220 13.14 9.03 5.31
C ARG A 220 12.70 10.48 5.22
N GLY A 221 11.50 10.69 4.70
CA GLY A 221 10.75 11.94 4.76
C GLY A 221 9.59 11.84 5.75
N LYS A 222 8.79 12.91 5.82
CA LYS A 222 7.57 12.98 6.63
C LYS A 222 6.45 12.10 6.04
N ARG A 223 6.35 12.04 4.71
CA ARG A 223 5.25 11.39 3.98
C ARG A 223 5.67 10.19 3.17
N PHE A 224 6.96 10.05 2.88
CA PHE A 224 7.47 8.98 2.07
C PHE A 224 8.78 8.42 2.65
N ILE A 225 8.91 7.10 2.62
CA ILE A 225 10.14 6.39 2.97
C ILE A 225 10.44 5.35 1.89
N ILE A 226 11.68 5.34 1.40
CA ILE A 226 12.18 4.31 0.48
C ILE A 226 13.30 3.52 1.17
N THR A 227 13.17 2.19 1.16
CA THR A 227 14.20 1.26 1.60
C THR A 227 15.03 0.81 0.39
N MET A 228 16.34 1.06 0.43
CA MET A 228 17.27 0.82 -0.67
C MET A 228 18.48 0.02 -0.24
N TYR A 229 19.25 -0.43 -1.22
CA TYR A 229 20.45 -1.22 -1.02
C TYR A 229 21.69 -0.34 -1.01
N ARG A 230 22.47 -0.43 0.07
CA ARG A 230 23.72 0.31 0.23
C ARG A 230 24.65 0.12 -0.97
N LYS A 231 24.80 -1.12 -1.44
CA LYS A 231 25.67 -1.46 -2.58
C LYS A 231 25.31 -0.67 -3.85
N VAL A 232 24.01 -0.46 -4.10
CA VAL A 232 23.52 0.36 -5.22
C VAL A 232 23.82 1.83 -4.96
N LEU A 233 23.47 2.32 -3.76
CA LEU A 233 23.65 3.72 -3.39
C LEU A 233 25.11 4.19 -3.46
N VAL A 234 26.08 3.36 -3.05
CA VAL A 234 27.52 3.71 -3.12
C VAL A 234 27.94 4.14 -4.53
N GLY A 235 27.38 3.52 -5.58
CA GLY A 235 27.64 3.90 -6.98
C GLY A 235 26.91 5.16 -7.43
N LEU A 236 25.90 5.62 -6.67
CA LEU A 236 25.01 6.71 -7.03
C LEU A 236 25.12 7.93 -6.11
N LEU A 237 25.87 7.88 -5.01
CA LEU A 237 25.94 8.95 -4.01
C LEU A 237 26.22 10.33 -4.62
N ASN A 238 27.01 10.41 -5.68
CA ASN A 238 27.38 11.68 -6.30
C ASN A 238 26.45 12.11 -7.45
N THR A 239 25.39 11.34 -7.73
CA THR A 239 24.45 11.59 -8.84
C THR A 239 23.16 12.29 -8.37
N PHE A 240 22.90 12.31 -7.07
CA PHE A 240 21.73 12.97 -6.49
C PHE A 240 22.05 13.56 -5.10
N ASN A 241 21.08 14.30 -4.56
CA ASN A 241 21.10 14.85 -3.21
C ASN A 241 19.88 14.30 -2.44
N ALA A 242 20.13 13.57 -1.34
CA ALA A 242 19.09 12.88 -0.59
C ALA A 242 18.05 13.84 0.00
N GLU A 243 18.50 15.03 0.44
CA GLU A 243 17.61 16.06 0.96
C GLU A 243 16.64 16.57 -0.11
N ALA A 244 17.14 16.88 -1.32
CA ALA A 244 16.31 17.29 -2.44
C ALA A 244 15.32 16.19 -2.87
N VAL A 245 15.76 14.93 -2.88
CA VAL A 245 14.91 13.78 -3.21
C VAL A 245 13.80 13.59 -2.20
N MET A 246 14.10 13.56 -0.90
CA MET A 246 13.07 13.33 0.11
C MET A 246 12.12 14.52 0.24
N LYS A 247 12.60 15.77 0.08
CA LYS A 247 11.70 16.93 -0.03
C LYS A 247 10.77 16.80 -1.23
N LYS A 248 11.27 16.35 -2.37
CA LYS A 248 10.47 16.16 -3.59
C LYS A 248 9.37 15.12 -3.39
N TRP A 249 9.68 13.97 -2.79
CA TRP A 249 8.69 12.94 -2.52
C TRP A 249 7.64 13.38 -1.49
N ASP A 250 8.05 14.06 -0.41
CA ASP A 250 7.10 14.63 0.54
C ASP A 250 6.18 15.63 -0.17
N ASP A 251 6.72 16.53 -0.99
CA ASP A 251 5.95 17.49 -1.79
C ASP A 251 4.99 16.83 -2.79
N VAL A 252 5.34 15.66 -3.34
CA VAL A 252 4.47 14.89 -4.24
C VAL A 252 3.31 14.30 -3.45
N ILE A 253 3.58 13.59 -2.33
CA ILE A 253 2.51 13.00 -1.52
C ILE A 253 1.59 14.07 -0.94
N GLU A 254 2.14 15.20 -0.46
CA GLU A 254 1.29 16.27 0.08
C GLU A 254 0.44 16.91 -1.01
N LYS A 255 1.02 17.45 -2.09
CA LYS A 255 0.24 18.30 -3.01
C LYS A 255 -0.43 17.56 -4.15
N ASP A 256 0.14 16.43 -4.60
CA ASP A 256 -0.38 15.69 -5.76
C ASP A 256 -1.20 14.46 -5.37
N TYR A 257 -1.08 13.98 -4.14
CA TYR A 257 -1.94 12.93 -3.60
C TYR A 257 -2.93 13.48 -2.58
N ASN A 258 -2.47 13.94 -1.41
CA ASN A 258 -3.36 14.34 -0.32
C ASN A 258 -4.21 15.57 -0.68
N ASP A 259 -3.60 16.72 -0.99
CA ASP A 259 -4.32 17.94 -1.31
C ASP A 259 -5.21 17.76 -2.54
N TRP A 260 -4.71 17.05 -3.56
CA TRP A 260 -5.47 16.80 -4.78
C TRP A 260 -6.71 15.94 -4.53
N TYR A 261 -6.67 15.06 -3.53
CA TYR A 261 -7.81 14.26 -3.08
C TYR A 261 -8.68 14.99 -2.04
N GLY A 262 -8.38 16.25 -1.72
CA GLY A 262 -9.10 17.05 -0.73
C GLY A 262 -8.83 16.62 0.71
N LEU A 263 -7.64 16.07 0.98
CA LEU A 263 -7.19 15.67 2.31
C LEU A 263 -6.26 16.72 2.90
N SER A 264 -6.25 16.88 4.22
CA SER A 264 -5.29 17.76 4.92
C SER A 264 -4.91 17.20 6.29
N ASP A 265 -3.83 17.70 6.90
CA ASP A 265 -3.42 17.23 8.24
C ASP A 265 -4.42 17.63 9.33
N ASN A 266 -5.08 18.78 9.19
CA ASN A 266 -5.98 19.36 10.17
C ASN A 266 -7.27 19.85 9.48
N PRO A 267 -8.10 18.94 8.93
CA PRO A 267 -9.34 19.32 8.28
C PRO A 267 -10.37 19.78 9.32
N ALA A 268 -11.37 20.53 8.87
CA ALA A 268 -12.53 20.85 9.69
C ALA A 268 -13.36 19.60 10.03
N ASP A 269 -13.47 18.67 9.08
CA ASP A 269 -14.10 17.36 9.26
C ASP A 269 -13.01 16.26 9.31
N PRO A 270 -12.89 15.49 10.41
CA PRO A 270 -11.94 14.38 10.52
C PRO A 270 -12.01 13.32 9.40
N ILE A 271 -13.13 13.21 8.68
CA ILE A 271 -13.26 12.31 7.52
C ILE A 271 -12.28 12.70 6.39
N ASP A 272 -11.94 13.98 6.27
CA ASP A 272 -11.03 14.52 5.25
C ASP A 272 -9.57 14.59 5.73
N GLN A 273 -9.21 13.80 6.75
CA GLN A 273 -7.87 13.79 7.31
C GLN A 273 -6.90 12.98 6.45
N ALA A 274 -5.76 13.59 6.11
CA ALA A 274 -4.67 12.92 5.42
C ALA A 274 -4.04 11.82 6.31
N PRO A 275 -3.45 10.77 5.70
CA PRO A 275 -2.63 9.82 6.44
C PRO A 275 -1.53 10.50 7.27
N GLY A 276 -1.49 10.17 8.56
CA GLY A 276 -0.51 10.72 9.51
C GLY A 276 0.85 10.01 9.48
N THR A 277 0.95 8.88 8.79
CA THR A 277 2.16 8.07 8.65
C THR A 277 2.62 8.02 7.19
N PRO A 278 3.92 7.78 6.92
CA PRO A 278 4.45 7.85 5.56
C PRO A 278 4.09 6.61 4.75
N HIS A 279 3.87 6.81 3.44
CA HIS A 279 3.93 5.72 2.46
C HIS A 279 5.32 5.10 2.47
N ARG A 280 5.40 3.79 2.21
CA ARG A 280 6.66 3.05 2.20
C ARG A 280 6.82 2.31 0.89
N PHE A 281 8.06 2.32 0.41
CA PHE A 281 8.47 1.58 -0.77
C PHE A 281 9.73 0.78 -0.43
N VAL A 282 9.79 -0.48 -0.84
CA VAL A 282 10.93 -1.36 -0.58
C VAL A 282 11.39 -1.98 -1.88
N LEU A 283 12.68 -1.82 -2.20
CA LEU A 283 13.27 -2.46 -3.38
C LEU A 283 13.76 -3.86 -3.03
N ASP A 284 13.44 -4.85 -3.87
CA ASP A 284 13.75 -6.26 -3.66
C ASP A 284 14.46 -6.85 -4.90
N ILE A 285 15.25 -7.91 -4.73
CA ILE A 285 15.75 -8.67 -5.89
C ILE A 285 14.67 -9.56 -6.49
N GLN A 286 13.61 -9.87 -5.74
CA GLN A 286 12.47 -10.62 -6.23
C GLN A 286 11.21 -10.34 -5.40
N ILE A 287 10.19 -9.87 -6.10
CA ILE A 287 8.85 -9.63 -5.56
C ILE A 287 7.89 -10.75 -5.99
N SER A 288 6.70 -10.76 -5.41
CA SER A 288 5.64 -11.74 -5.64
C SER A 288 4.97 -11.55 -7.00
N LEU A 289 4.63 -10.31 -7.36
CA LEU A 289 3.84 -9.96 -8.55
C LEU A 289 4.45 -8.79 -9.32
N GLY A 290 4.31 -8.82 -10.65
CA GLY A 290 4.64 -7.68 -11.53
C GLY A 290 6.12 -7.28 -11.50
N SER A 291 6.40 -6.06 -11.99
CA SER A 291 7.68 -5.37 -11.81
C SER A 291 7.70 -4.46 -10.56
N GLY A 292 6.50 -4.12 -10.09
CA GLY A 292 6.20 -3.48 -8.82
C GLY A 292 4.77 -3.83 -8.42
N HIS A 293 4.42 -3.61 -7.17
CA HIS A 293 3.03 -3.67 -6.72
C HIS A 293 2.78 -2.75 -5.53
N SER A 294 1.52 -2.29 -5.46
CA SER A 294 0.97 -1.47 -4.39
C SER A 294 0.77 -2.24 -3.06
N GLY A 295 0.38 -1.51 -2.03
CA GLY A 295 0.23 -1.99 -0.66
C GLY A 295 1.06 -1.20 0.34
N TYR A 296 1.20 -1.74 1.54
CA TYR A 296 2.08 -1.18 2.58
C TYR A 296 3.01 -2.27 3.15
N PRO A 297 4.30 -2.25 2.79
CA PRO A 297 4.92 -1.34 1.82
C PRO A 297 4.49 -1.63 0.37
N CYS A 298 4.67 -0.66 -0.54
CA CYS A 298 4.81 -0.96 -1.96
C CYS A 298 6.15 -1.67 -2.18
N MET A 299 6.20 -2.59 -3.13
CA MET A 299 7.40 -3.37 -3.46
C MET A 299 7.75 -3.18 -4.94
N ALA A 300 9.03 -3.13 -5.27
CA ALA A 300 9.49 -3.21 -6.67
C ALA A 300 10.86 -3.86 -6.78
N TYR A 301 11.27 -4.17 -8.00
CA TYR A 301 12.62 -4.67 -8.27
C TYR A 301 13.70 -3.61 -7.99
N LEU A 302 14.92 -4.09 -7.69
CA LEU A 302 16.09 -3.24 -7.44
C LEU A 302 16.43 -2.27 -8.57
N ASP A 303 16.07 -2.59 -9.81
CA ASP A 303 16.36 -1.78 -11.00
C ASP A 303 15.53 -0.48 -11.05
N TRP A 304 14.49 -0.34 -10.24
CA TRP A 304 13.68 0.88 -10.13
C TRP A 304 14.37 2.02 -9.37
N HIS A 305 15.60 1.83 -8.85
CA HIS A 305 16.27 2.82 -8.03
C HIS A 305 16.35 4.22 -8.67
N SER A 306 16.53 4.33 -9.98
CA SER A 306 16.59 5.62 -10.68
C SER A 306 15.27 6.39 -10.61
N ASP A 307 14.13 5.69 -10.60
CA ASP A 307 12.80 6.30 -10.60
C ASP A 307 12.51 7.05 -9.30
N PHE A 308 13.23 6.72 -8.22
CA PHE A 308 13.11 7.37 -6.92
C PHE A 308 14.10 8.51 -6.69
N LEU A 309 15.23 8.54 -7.40
CA LEU A 309 16.37 9.39 -7.06
C LEU A 309 16.52 10.64 -7.93
N ASP A 310 15.94 10.67 -9.13
CA ASP A 310 16.02 11.83 -10.02
C ASP A 310 14.82 12.78 -9.83
N THR A 311 15.06 13.92 -9.18
CA THR A 311 14.01 14.93 -8.92
C THR A 311 13.40 15.55 -10.18
N ALA A 312 14.13 15.60 -11.30
CA ALA A 312 13.63 16.10 -12.57
C ALA A 312 12.72 15.07 -13.25
N VAL A 313 13.05 13.78 -13.14
CA VAL A 313 12.18 12.68 -13.59
C VAL A 313 10.88 12.65 -12.78
N ILE A 314 10.97 12.79 -11.44
CA ILE A 314 9.78 12.87 -10.58
C ILE A 314 8.89 14.06 -10.98
N SER A 315 9.47 15.25 -11.12
CA SER A 315 8.70 16.48 -11.37
C SER A 315 7.98 16.48 -12.73
N ARG A 316 8.53 15.80 -13.75
CA ARG A 316 7.90 15.70 -15.07
C ARG A 316 6.86 14.57 -15.18
N GLY A 317 6.52 13.91 -14.06
CA GLY A 317 5.65 12.74 -14.07
C GLY A 317 6.25 11.56 -14.84
N ALA A 318 7.58 11.47 -14.89
CA ALA A 318 8.31 10.41 -15.58
C ALA A 318 8.73 9.26 -14.64
N SER A 319 8.65 9.45 -13.31
CA SER A 319 8.77 8.38 -12.30
C SER A 319 7.50 7.52 -12.27
N TRP A 320 7.22 6.86 -13.40
CA TRP A 320 5.95 6.19 -13.64
C TRP A 320 5.68 5.08 -12.62
N GLY A 321 6.61 4.15 -12.43
CA GLY A 321 6.44 2.99 -11.55
C GLY A 321 6.07 3.39 -10.11
N PRO A 322 6.88 4.19 -9.41
CA PRO A 322 6.57 4.63 -8.05
C PRO A 322 5.21 5.34 -7.94
N CYS A 323 4.91 6.26 -8.86
CA CYS A 323 3.65 7.00 -8.85
C CYS A 323 2.44 6.11 -9.15
N HIS A 324 2.60 5.12 -10.03
CA HIS A 324 1.59 4.14 -10.40
C HIS A 324 1.19 3.26 -9.20
N GLU A 325 2.17 2.74 -8.46
CA GLU A 325 1.90 1.88 -7.28
C GLU A 325 1.29 2.66 -6.10
N ILE A 326 1.79 3.87 -5.84
CA ILE A 326 1.16 4.74 -4.84
C ILE A 326 -0.22 5.18 -5.33
N GLY A 327 -0.40 5.36 -6.64
CA GLY A 327 -1.69 5.64 -7.27
C GLY A 327 -2.73 4.57 -6.97
N HIS A 328 -2.34 3.29 -7.02
CA HIS A 328 -3.20 2.17 -6.62
C HIS A 328 -3.62 2.26 -5.16
N ASN A 329 -2.70 2.60 -4.25
CA ASN A 329 -3.03 2.81 -2.83
C ASN A 329 -4.14 3.85 -2.63
N TYR A 330 -4.21 4.87 -3.49
CA TYR A 330 -5.23 5.93 -3.43
C TYR A 330 -6.52 5.64 -4.22
N GLN A 331 -6.63 4.53 -4.95
CA GLN A 331 -7.86 4.24 -5.70
C GLN A 331 -9.05 4.10 -4.76
N MET A 332 -10.17 4.75 -5.09
CA MET A 332 -11.43 4.60 -4.35
C MET A 332 -12.34 3.58 -5.02
N ILE A 333 -11.95 2.30 -4.92
CA ILE A 333 -12.56 1.17 -5.64
C ILE A 333 -14.03 0.91 -5.29
N ASN A 334 -14.47 1.38 -4.11
CA ASN A 334 -15.83 1.25 -3.61
C ASN A 334 -16.67 2.52 -3.84
N THR A 335 -16.25 3.44 -4.72
CA THR A 335 -17.06 4.64 -5.04
C THR A 335 -17.02 5.01 -6.51
N TRP A 336 -15.87 5.39 -7.07
CA TRP A 336 -15.80 5.90 -8.45
C TRP A 336 -14.82 5.13 -9.34
N SER A 337 -13.85 4.40 -8.77
CA SER A 337 -12.92 3.59 -9.56
C SER A 337 -13.53 2.20 -9.81
N TRP A 338 -14.32 2.06 -10.86
CA TRP A 338 -15.05 0.81 -11.17
C TRP A 338 -14.16 -0.32 -11.68
N GLY A 339 -14.65 -1.56 -11.51
CA GLY A 339 -14.05 -2.79 -12.00
C GLY A 339 -14.72 -3.31 -13.27
N GLY A 340 -14.70 -4.63 -13.47
CA GLY A 340 -15.36 -5.30 -14.58
C GLY A 340 -14.62 -5.22 -15.93
N ALA A 341 -15.34 -5.44 -17.03
CA ALA A 341 -14.73 -5.51 -18.37
C ALA A 341 -14.17 -4.17 -18.86
N ASP A 342 -14.68 -3.06 -18.33
CA ASP A 342 -14.17 -1.70 -18.53
C ASP A 342 -13.49 -1.12 -17.28
N ALA A 343 -12.87 -2.00 -16.47
CA ALA A 343 -12.20 -1.63 -15.23
C ALA A 343 -11.22 -0.47 -15.38
N LEU A 344 -11.17 0.34 -14.33
CA LEU A 344 -10.20 1.42 -14.15
C LEU A 344 -9.01 1.02 -13.27
N THR A 345 -8.88 -0.25 -12.86
CA THR A 345 -7.83 -0.69 -11.93
C THR A 345 -6.43 -0.26 -12.38
N GLU A 346 -6.10 -0.38 -13.66
CA GLU A 346 -4.81 0.04 -14.25
C GLU A 346 -4.89 1.40 -14.98
N THR A 347 -5.98 2.15 -14.77
CA THR A 347 -6.24 3.43 -15.42
C THR A 347 -6.31 4.55 -14.39
N SER A 348 -7.17 4.47 -13.38
CA SER A 348 -7.40 5.57 -12.45
C SER A 348 -6.19 5.87 -11.57
N ASN A 349 -5.37 4.87 -11.23
CA ASN A 349 -4.10 5.03 -10.52
C ASN A 349 -3.06 5.84 -11.34
N ASN A 350 -3.17 5.85 -12.67
CA ASN A 350 -2.28 6.60 -13.53
C ASN A 350 -2.66 8.09 -13.65
N LEU A 351 -3.83 8.52 -13.13
CA LEU A 351 -4.21 9.93 -13.18
C LEU A 351 -3.29 10.82 -12.33
N PHE A 352 -2.62 10.25 -11.31
CA PHE A 352 -1.65 10.96 -10.49
C PHE A 352 -0.43 11.45 -11.28
N VAL A 353 0.05 10.70 -12.28
CA VAL A 353 1.20 11.16 -13.08
C VAL A 353 0.86 12.41 -13.89
N PHE A 354 -0.40 12.56 -14.31
CA PHE A 354 -0.87 13.78 -14.98
C PHE A 354 -0.97 14.94 -14.00
N LYS A 355 -1.46 14.69 -12.78
CA LYS A 355 -1.53 15.72 -11.73
C LYS A 355 -0.14 16.26 -11.40
N ILE A 356 0.83 15.37 -11.19
CA ILE A 356 2.22 15.72 -10.91
C ILE A 356 2.78 16.55 -12.07
N ALA A 357 2.74 16.02 -13.30
CA ALA A 357 3.29 16.71 -14.47
C ALA A 357 2.64 18.09 -14.68
N ASN A 358 1.31 18.19 -14.54
CA ASN A 358 0.56 19.43 -14.66
C ASN A 358 0.97 20.47 -13.61
N ARG A 359 1.23 20.06 -12.35
CA ARG A 359 1.73 20.97 -11.29
C ARG A 359 3.05 21.63 -11.69
N PHE A 360 3.87 20.94 -12.50
CA PHE A 360 5.13 21.46 -13.01
C PHE A 360 5.04 22.03 -14.44
N GLY A 361 3.84 22.22 -14.99
CA GLY A 361 3.64 22.77 -16.33
C GLY A 361 4.13 21.83 -17.45
N THR A 362 4.14 20.54 -17.20
CA THR A 362 4.60 19.50 -18.14
C THR A 362 3.52 18.45 -18.39
N LYS A 363 3.81 17.49 -19.27
CA LYS A 363 2.95 16.35 -19.58
C LYS A 363 3.72 15.05 -19.37
N PRO A 364 3.08 13.97 -18.85
CA PRO A 364 3.76 12.70 -18.58
C PRO A 364 4.27 12.05 -19.87
N PRO A 365 5.59 11.96 -20.10
CA PRO A 365 6.15 11.66 -21.41
C PRO A 365 5.65 10.33 -22.00
N ARG A 366 5.43 9.32 -21.16
CA ARG A 366 4.94 7.99 -21.58
C ARG A 366 3.64 8.02 -22.39
N ILE A 367 2.71 8.94 -22.06
CA ILE A 367 1.40 9.03 -22.72
C ILE A 367 1.50 9.80 -24.04
N TYR A 368 2.43 10.73 -24.10
CA TYR A 368 2.62 11.66 -25.22
C TYR A 368 3.74 11.21 -26.15
N ASP A 369 4.22 9.97 -26.00
CA ASP A 369 5.19 9.36 -26.88
C ASP A 369 4.58 9.15 -28.27
N ALA A 370 5.19 9.77 -29.27
CA ALA A 370 4.76 9.72 -30.66
C ALA A 370 4.83 8.30 -31.25
N GLU A 371 5.72 7.45 -30.72
CA GLU A 371 5.87 6.07 -31.19
C GLU A 371 4.77 5.15 -30.67
N GLN A 372 4.20 5.46 -29.50
CA GLN A 372 3.15 4.64 -28.87
C GLN A 372 1.74 5.02 -29.34
N ASN A 373 1.50 6.31 -29.62
CA ASN A 373 0.25 6.85 -30.16
C ASN A 373 -1.05 6.38 -29.45
N PHE A 374 -1.11 6.46 -28.12
CA PHE A 374 -2.32 6.07 -27.36
C PHE A 374 -3.52 7.02 -27.56
N VAL A 375 -3.26 8.32 -27.79
CA VAL A 375 -4.32 9.34 -27.78
C VAL A 375 -5.18 9.28 -29.04
N GLN A 376 -4.58 9.12 -30.23
CA GLN A 376 -5.33 9.18 -31.49
C GLN A 376 -6.40 8.06 -31.59
N PRO A 377 -6.09 6.77 -31.29
CA PRO A 377 -7.11 5.72 -31.30
C PRO A 377 -8.26 5.98 -30.33
N ALA A 378 -7.99 6.59 -29.17
CA ALA A 378 -9.02 6.94 -28.20
C ALA A 378 -9.95 8.05 -28.74
N LEU A 379 -9.38 9.07 -29.40
CA LEU A 379 -10.16 10.12 -30.07
C LEU A 379 -10.98 9.57 -31.25
N ASP A 380 -10.41 8.65 -32.03
CA ASP A 380 -11.10 7.98 -33.14
C ASP A 380 -12.27 7.13 -32.62
N PHE A 381 -12.10 6.47 -31.47
CA PHE A 381 -13.19 5.84 -30.76
C PHE A 381 -14.23 6.90 -30.37
N ALA A 382 -13.85 7.95 -29.62
CA ALA A 382 -14.75 8.98 -29.12
C ALA A 382 -15.57 9.66 -30.24
N LYS A 383 -14.96 9.93 -31.41
CA LYS A 383 -15.61 10.59 -32.56
C LYS A 383 -16.78 9.83 -33.19
N LYS A 384 -16.80 8.48 -33.08
CA LYS A 384 -17.87 7.67 -33.66
C LYS A 384 -19.16 7.77 -32.82
N ASP A 385 -20.19 8.43 -33.34
CA ASP A 385 -21.54 8.38 -32.75
C ASP A 385 -22.28 7.14 -33.27
N SER A 386 -22.40 6.12 -32.44
CA SER A 386 -23.09 4.88 -32.78
C SER A 386 -23.94 4.39 -31.62
N THR A 387 -25.13 3.90 -31.91
CA THR A 387 -25.98 3.20 -30.93
C THR A 387 -25.27 1.93 -30.44
N GLY A 388 -25.32 1.68 -29.13
CA GLY A 388 -24.67 0.52 -28.51
C GLY A 388 -23.17 0.67 -28.23
N LYS A 389 -22.59 1.86 -28.44
CA LYS A 389 -21.20 2.16 -28.09
C LYS A 389 -20.94 1.90 -26.60
N THR A 390 -19.85 1.21 -26.28
CA THR A 390 -19.50 0.83 -24.92
C THR A 390 -18.02 0.99 -24.64
N PHE A 391 -17.69 1.58 -23.50
CA PHE A 391 -16.32 1.82 -23.05
C PHE A 391 -15.52 0.52 -22.86
N VAL A 392 -16.21 -0.62 -22.68
CA VAL A 392 -15.62 -1.98 -22.64
C VAL A 392 -14.79 -2.28 -23.88
N THR A 393 -15.13 -1.72 -25.04
CA THR A 393 -14.39 -1.95 -26.30
C THR A 393 -13.06 -1.18 -26.38
N VAL A 394 -12.83 -0.21 -25.50
CA VAL A 394 -11.52 0.42 -25.32
C VAL A 394 -10.72 -0.51 -24.42
N THR A 395 -9.85 -1.35 -24.96
CA THR A 395 -9.13 -2.38 -24.20
C THR A 395 -7.80 -1.92 -23.63
N ASP A 396 -7.20 -0.89 -24.23
CA ASP A 396 -5.94 -0.31 -23.78
C ASP A 396 -6.14 0.64 -22.60
N VAL A 397 -5.38 0.41 -21.52
CA VAL A 397 -5.52 1.15 -20.26
C VAL A 397 -5.11 2.62 -20.38
N PHE A 398 -4.22 2.95 -21.32
CA PHE A 398 -3.78 4.33 -21.57
C PHE A 398 -4.79 5.09 -22.42
N GLN A 399 -5.45 4.42 -23.37
CA GLN A 399 -6.60 4.99 -24.08
C GLN A 399 -7.74 5.34 -23.11
N ARG A 400 -7.98 4.50 -22.09
CA ARG A 400 -8.99 4.75 -21.05
C ARG A 400 -8.71 5.99 -20.19
N LEU A 401 -7.49 6.53 -20.18
CA LEU A 401 -7.15 7.76 -19.43
C LEU A 401 -7.74 9.01 -20.06
N VAL A 402 -7.83 9.02 -21.39
CA VAL A 402 -8.16 10.20 -22.20
C VAL A 402 -9.43 10.92 -21.74
N PRO A 403 -10.59 10.25 -21.50
CA PRO A 403 -11.79 10.94 -21.02
C PRO A 403 -11.58 11.70 -19.70
N PHE A 404 -10.86 11.11 -18.74
CA PHE A 404 -10.64 11.73 -17.44
C PHE A 404 -9.72 12.95 -17.56
N VAL A 405 -8.66 12.84 -18.37
CA VAL A 405 -7.72 13.94 -18.62
C VAL A 405 -8.41 15.08 -19.37
N GLN A 406 -9.27 14.80 -20.35
CA GLN A 406 -10.09 15.82 -21.02
C GLN A 406 -10.95 16.62 -20.04
N LEU A 407 -11.61 15.94 -19.09
CA LEU A 407 -12.40 16.61 -18.05
C LEU A 407 -11.52 17.52 -17.18
N PHE A 408 -10.35 17.05 -16.77
CA PHE A 408 -9.42 17.83 -15.93
C PHE A 408 -8.82 19.03 -16.66
N GLN A 409 -8.46 18.88 -17.94
CA GLN A 409 -7.96 19.99 -18.75
C GLN A 409 -9.04 21.02 -19.03
N LYS A 410 -10.30 20.60 -19.22
CA LYS A 410 -11.42 21.51 -19.51
C LYS A 410 -11.94 22.26 -18.29
N TYR A 411 -12.17 21.54 -17.19
CA TYR A 411 -12.84 22.08 -16.00
C TYR A 411 -11.89 22.32 -14.82
N GLY A 412 -10.64 21.88 -14.93
CA GLY A 412 -9.62 21.99 -13.88
C GLY A 412 -9.41 20.69 -13.11
N TYR A 413 -8.16 20.45 -12.71
CA TYR A 413 -7.77 19.27 -11.92
C TYR A 413 -8.42 19.24 -10.53
N GLY A 414 -8.97 20.35 -10.04
CA GLY A 414 -9.72 20.38 -8.77
C GLY A 414 -10.98 19.49 -8.76
N MET A 415 -11.43 19.04 -9.93
CA MET A 415 -12.54 18.09 -10.05
C MET A 415 -12.30 16.81 -9.25
N MET A 416 -11.07 16.28 -9.26
CA MET A 416 -10.76 15.05 -8.52
C MET A 416 -10.95 15.24 -7.01
N GLY A 417 -10.47 16.35 -6.46
CA GLY A 417 -10.62 16.67 -5.04
C GLY A 417 -12.08 16.78 -4.62
N TYR A 418 -12.93 17.37 -5.48
CA TYR A 418 -14.37 17.39 -5.27
C TYR A 418 -14.96 15.97 -5.28
N ILE A 419 -14.69 15.17 -6.32
CA ILE A 419 -15.22 13.80 -6.45
C ILE A 419 -14.79 12.93 -5.27
N CYS A 420 -13.52 12.98 -4.86
CA CYS A 420 -12.99 12.22 -3.74
C CYS A 420 -13.57 12.67 -2.40
N ARG A 421 -13.84 13.96 -2.22
CA ARG A 421 -14.54 14.47 -1.03
C ARG A 421 -15.99 13.95 -1.00
N GLU A 422 -16.75 14.13 -2.07
CA GLU A 422 -18.11 13.57 -2.16
C GLU A 422 -18.11 12.05 -1.94
N ALA A 423 -17.06 11.36 -2.41
CA ALA A 423 -16.91 9.93 -2.25
C ALA A 423 -16.73 9.56 -0.78
N ARG A 424 -15.97 10.32 0.02
CA ARG A 424 -15.83 10.07 1.46
C ARG A 424 -17.12 10.33 2.23
N HIS A 425 -17.85 11.37 1.84
CA HIS A 425 -19.06 11.86 2.50
C HIS A 425 -20.36 11.16 2.08
N THR A 426 -20.33 10.27 1.09
CA THR A 426 -21.51 9.45 0.74
C THR A 426 -21.83 8.43 1.83
N GLU A 427 -23.10 8.11 2.06
CA GLU A 427 -23.51 7.26 3.18
C GLU A 427 -23.11 5.78 3.02
N ARG A 428 -22.90 5.32 1.79
CA ARG A 428 -22.71 3.88 1.50
C ARG A 428 -21.51 3.62 0.60
N GLU A 429 -20.90 2.46 0.80
CA GLU A 429 -20.00 1.90 -0.20
C GLU A 429 -20.79 1.41 -1.42
N ILE A 430 -20.18 1.52 -2.58
CA ILE A 430 -20.77 1.21 -3.87
C ILE A 430 -20.01 0.03 -4.47
N TYR A 431 -20.62 -1.16 -4.49
CA TYR A 431 -20.00 -2.36 -5.07
C TYR A 431 -20.40 -2.61 -6.52
N ILE A 432 -21.50 -2.02 -6.98
CA ILE A 432 -22.03 -2.22 -8.33
C ILE A 432 -21.39 -1.19 -9.27
N ASP A 433 -20.70 -1.65 -10.32
CA ASP A 433 -19.91 -0.79 -11.20
C ASP A 433 -20.75 0.28 -11.95
N VAL A 434 -22.00 -0.01 -12.32
CA VAL A 434 -22.87 1.02 -12.92
C VAL A 434 -23.16 2.16 -11.93
N VAL A 435 -23.31 1.84 -10.63
CA VAL A 435 -23.56 2.84 -9.60
C VAL A 435 -22.31 3.68 -9.34
N LYS A 436 -21.11 3.11 -9.53
CA LYS A 436 -19.84 3.86 -9.47
C LYS A 436 -19.70 4.86 -10.63
N LYS A 437 -20.11 4.44 -11.83
CA LYS A 437 -20.16 5.30 -13.04
C LYS A 437 -21.17 6.43 -12.84
N ASP A 438 -22.35 6.11 -12.32
CA ASP A 438 -23.40 7.06 -11.96
C ASP A 438 -22.89 8.11 -10.97
N PHE A 439 -22.24 7.65 -9.89
CA PHE A 439 -21.63 8.53 -8.89
C PHE A 439 -20.63 9.50 -9.53
N PHE A 440 -19.69 8.99 -10.33
CA PHE A 440 -18.69 9.82 -11.00
C PHE A 440 -19.34 10.84 -11.95
N TYR A 441 -20.34 10.41 -12.74
CA TYR A 441 -21.10 11.28 -13.64
C TYR A 441 -21.82 12.42 -12.91
N VAL A 442 -22.54 12.10 -11.83
CA VAL A 442 -23.26 13.08 -11.01
C VAL A 442 -22.29 14.08 -10.40
N ALA A 443 -21.22 13.60 -9.75
CA ALA A 443 -20.24 14.44 -9.08
C ALA A 443 -19.46 15.32 -10.08
N ALA A 444 -19.05 14.78 -11.23
CA ALA A 444 -18.40 15.54 -12.29
C ALA A 444 -19.33 16.61 -12.89
N SER A 445 -20.61 16.29 -13.08
CA SER A 445 -21.62 17.25 -13.59
C SER A 445 -21.86 18.40 -12.60
N LYS A 446 -21.96 18.09 -11.30
CA LYS A 446 -22.05 19.10 -10.21
C LYS A 446 -20.83 20.02 -10.22
N TYR A 447 -19.62 19.47 -10.30
CA TYR A 447 -18.39 20.26 -10.34
C TYR A 447 -18.30 21.15 -11.59
N ALA A 448 -18.58 20.58 -12.76
CA ALA A 448 -18.55 21.29 -14.04
C ALA A 448 -19.68 22.31 -14.22
N LYS A 449 -20.73 22.26 -13.36
CA LYS A 449 -21.97 23.03 -13.49
C LYS A 449 -22.62 22.84 -14.86
N LYS A 450 -22.53 21.62 -15.38
CA LYS A 450 -22.99 21.21 -16.71
C LYS A 450 -23.54 19.79 -16.63
N ASP A 451 -24.62 19.52 -17.35
CA ASP A 451 -25.01 18.14 -17.62
C ASP A 451 -24.01 17.54 -18.63
N LEU A 452 -23.15 16.65 -18.12
CA LEU A 452 -22.08 16.01 -18.90
C LEU A 452 -22.55 14.77 -19.68
N TYR A 453 -23.85 14.46 -19.71
CA TYR A 453 -24.36 13.25 -20.35
C TYR A 453 -23.86 13.05 -21.80
N PRO A 454 -23.81 14.10 -22.66
CA PRO A 454 -23.22 13.98 -23.99
C PRO A 454 -21.78 13.43 -23.95
N PHE A 455 -20.94 13.94 -23.05
CA PHE A 455 -19.55 13.47 -22.90
C PHE A 455 -19.47 11.98 -22.57
N PHE A 456 -20.23 11.54 -21.57
CA PHE A 456 -20.24 10.13 -21.13
C PHE A 456 -20.78 9.21 -22.23
N ARG A 457 -21.84 9.64 -22.95
CA ARG A 457 -22.38 8.92 -24.10
C ARG A 457 -21.33 8.74 -25.20
N TYR A 458 -20.62 9.81 -25.58
CA TYR A 458 -19.60 9.72 -26.62
C TYR A 458 -18.38 8.89 -26.21
N TRP A 459 -18.08 8.79 -24.92
CA TRP A 459 -17.09 7.83 -24.42
C TRP A 459 -17.63 6.43 -24.18
N GLY A 460 -18.93 6.17 -24.42
CA GLY A 460 -19.55 4.87 -24.16
C GLY A 460 -19.57 4.47 -22.69
N ILE A 461 -19.39 5.42 -21.76
CA ILE A 461 -19.48 5.20 -20.32
C ILE A 461 -20.96 5.30 -19.95
N ASN A 462 -21.61 4.15 -19.88
CA ASN A 462 -23.06 4.09 -19.67
C ASN A 462 -23.42 4.45 -18.22
N VAL A 463 -24.36 5.39 -18.08
CA VAL A 463 -24.96 5.83 -16.81
C VAL A 463 -26.45 5.52 -16.80
N SER A 464 -27.00 5.24 -15.62
CA SER A 464 -28.38 4.81 -15.46
C SER A 464 -29.39 5.95 -15.72
N PRO A 465 -30.64 5.62 -16.07
CA PRO A 465 -31.72 6.61 -16.14
C PRO A 465 -31.92 7.38 -14.83
N THR A 466 -31.68 6.73 -13.69
CA THR A 466 -31.78 7.37 -12.36
C THR A 466 -30.76 8.48 -12.20
N ALA A 467 -29.48 8.21 -12.50
CA ALA A 467 -28.42 9.22 -12.40
C ALA A 467 -28.63 10.38 -13.38
N ARG A 468 -29.11 10.06 -14.59
CA ARG A 468 -29.52 11.09 -15.56
C ARG A 468 -30.66 11.96 -15.04
N GLY A 469 -31.68 11.34 -14.43
CA GLY A 469 -32.79 12.04 -13.79
C GLY A 469 -32.33 12.97 -12.67
N GLU A 470 -31.36 12.52 -11.85
CA GLU A 470 -30.76 13.36 -10.81
C GLU A 470 -30.10 14.60 -11.42
N VAL A 471 -29.21 14.45 -12.40
CA VAL A 471 -28.51 15.59 -13.02
C VAL A 471 -29.49 16.54 -13.73
N LEU A 472 -30.52 16.01 -14.41
CA LEU A 472 -31.57 16.84 -15.02
C LEU A 472 -32.35 17.64 -13.96
N GLY A 473 -32.63 17.03 -12.81
CA GLY A 473 -33.30 17.69 -11.68
C GLY A 473 -32.50 18.85 -11.06
N LEU A 474 -31.18 18.89 -11.28
CA LEU A 474 -30.32 20.02 -10.87
C LEU A 474 -30.46 21.26 -11.76
N GLY A 475 -31.12 21.16 -12.93
CA GLY A 475 -31.30 22.28 -13.86
C GLY A 475 -30.00 22.77 -14.50
N LEU A 476 -28.96 21.93 -14.57
CA LEU A 476 -27.69 22.28 -15.18
C LEU A 476 -27.82 22.42 -16.70
N PRO A 477 -27.17 23.42 -17.33
CA PRO A 477 -27.19 23.52 -18.78
C PRO A 477 -26.49 22.32 -19.42
N LEU A 478 -27.07 21.79 -20.49
CA LEU A 478 -26.48 20.68 -21.25
C LEU A 478 -25.11 21.07 -21.82
N LEU A 479 -24.15 20.14 -21.79
CA LEU A 479 -22.89 20.29 -22.49
C LEU A 479 -23.13 20.29 -24.01
N THR A 480 -22.93 21.44 -24.65
CA THR A 480 -23.03 21.60 -26.10
C THR A 480 -21.69 21.51 -26.82
N GLU A 481 -20.59 21.77 -26.12
CA GLU A 481 -19.23 21.67 -26.66
C GLU A 481 -18.77 20.21 -26.75
N GLN A 482 -18.16 19.84 -27.88
CA GLN A 482 -17.71 18.47 -28.16
C GLN A 482 -16.36 18.15 -27.50
N ILE A 483 -16.26 18.33 -26.19
CA ILE A 483 -14.98 18.19 -25.45
C ILE A 483 -14.41 16.76 -25.51
N TRP A 484 -15.22 15.75 -25.88
CA TRP A 484 -14.75 14.38 -26.15
C TRP A 484 -13.83 14.29 -27.37
N LEU A 485 -13.81 15.31 -28.23
CA LEU A 485 -12.88 15.44 -29.36
C LEU A 485 -11.60 16.21 -29.01
N ASN A 486 -11.50 16.77 -27.79
CA ASN A 486 -10.34 17.55 -27.41
C ASN A 486 -9.10 16.66 -27.35
N ASP A 487 -8.07 17.02 -28.09
CA ASP A 487 -6.78 16.37 -28.00
C ASP A 487 -6.11 16.75 -26.68
N ILE A 488 -5.67 15.75 -25.91
CA ILE A 488 -5.00 15.98 -24.63
C ILE A 488 -3.50 16.32 -24.80
N ARG A 489 -2.96 16.14 -26.02
CA ARG A 489 -1.54 16.32 -26.40
C ARG A 489 -1.06 17.75 -26.43
#